data_AF-A0A7W1DBQ6-F1
#
_entry.id   AF-A0A7W1DBQ6-F1
#
_cell.length_a   1.000
_cell.length_b   1.000
_cell.length_c   1.000
_cell.angle_alpha   90.00
_cell.angle_beta   90.00
_cell.angle_gamma   90.00
#
_symmetry.space_group_name_H-M   'P 1'
#
loop_
_entity.id
_entity.type
_entity.pdbx_description
1 polymer ?
#
loop_
_entity_poly.entity_id
_entity_poly.type
_entity_poly.pdbx_seq_one_letter_code
_entity_poly.pdbx_strand_id
1 'polypeptide(L)'
;MAEHNTDKNEGFHDAEHHIVAIPLYLMVFGILVFGTILTSIVARFDLDFIFPGANTLLALLIAFTKMTFVALIFMHVKYSSRLIWLTAIAGFFWLAIMFAFTMQDYLTRAPGVFNR
;
A
#
# COMPACT_ATOMS: atom_id res chain seq x y z
N MET A 1 49.64 -38.02 -30.14
CA MET A 1 50.05 -36.61 -30.26
C MET A 1 48.94 -35.91 -31.03
N ALA A 2 48.05 -35.13 -30.44
CA ALA A 2 47.94 -34.56 -29.10
C ALA A 2 46.46 -34.55 -28.68
N GLU A 3 46.24 -34.51 -27.37
CA GLU A 3 44.95 -34.43 -26.70
C GLU A 3 44.11 -33.24 -27.20
N HIS A 4 42.90 -33.53 -27.70
CA HIS A 4 41.88 -32.52 -27.94
C HIS A 4 41.30 -32.10 -26.58
N ASN A 5 41.98 -31.13 -26.00
CA ASN A 5 41.57 -30.16 -24.98
C ASN A 5 40.18 -30.38 -24.35
N THR A 6 40.20 -30.98 -23.17
CA THR A 6 39.18 -30.85 -22.14
C THR A 6 39.31 -29.46 -21.52
N ASP A 7 38.49 -28.51 -21.95
CA ASP A 7 38.13 -27.38 -21.10
C ASP A 7 36.72 -26.96 -21.45
N LYS A 8 35.77 -27.77 -20.97
CA LYS A 8 34.42 -27.30 -20.74
C LYS A 8 34.59 -26.17 -19.74
N ASN A 9 34.52 -24.96 -20.26
CA ASN A 9 34.41 -23.75 -19.49
C ASN A 9 33.07 -23.83 -18.77
N GLU A 10 33.07 -24.50 -17.61
CA GLU A 10 32.02 -24.46 -16.60
C GLU A 10 32.18 -23.09 -15.93
N GLY A 11 31.95 -22.05 -16.74
CA GLY A 11 31.84 -20.68 -16.30
C GLY A 11 30.65 -20.62 -15.38
N PHE A 12 30.93 -20.78 -14.09
CA PHE A 12 30.32 -20.06 -12.99
C PHE A 12 28.92 -19.55 -13.35
N HIS A 13 27.94 -20.45 -13.19
CA HIS A 13 26.55 -20.06 -13.03
C HIS A 13 26.44 -19.35 -11.67
N ASP A 14 27.08 -18.19 -11.53
CA ASP A 14 26.72 -17.24 -10.50
C ASP A 14 25.34 -16.73 -10.90
N ALA A 15 24.36 -17.29 -10.22
CA ALA A 15 23.01 -16.80 -10.20
C ALA A 15 23.06 -15.31 -9.89
N GLU A 16 22.98 -14.48 -10.94
CA GLU A 16 22.50 -13.11 -10.85
C GLU A 16 21.04 -13.18 -10.40
N HIS A 17 20.85 -13.52 -9.13
CA HIS A 17 19.65 -13.25 -8.39
C HIS A 17 19.56 -11.73 -8.27
N HIS A 18 19.00 -11.12 -9.31
CA HIS A 18 18.64 -9.71 -9.39
C HIS A 18 17.50 -9.43 -8.40
N ILE A 19 17.80 -9.61 -7.11
CA ILE A 19 16.92 -9.31 -5.99
C ILE A 19 17.07 -7.80 -5.78
N VAL A 20 16.17 -7.08 -6.42
CA VAL A 20 15.69 -5.73 -6.07
C VAL A 20 16.40 -5.15 -4.84
N ALA A 21 17.19 -4.11 -5.06
CA ALA A 21 18.14 -3.55 -4.08
C ALA A 21 17.53 -3.39 -2.68
N ILE A 22 18.06 -4.15 -1.71
CA ILE A 22 17.85 -4.05 -0.25
C ILE A 22 17.72 -2.59 0.26
N PRO A 23 18.51 -1.60 -0.21
CA PRO A 23 18.35 -0.22 0.25
C PRO A 23 16.97 0.39 -0.03
N LEU A 24 16.28 0.01 -1.12
CA LEU A 24 14.93 0.51 -1.42
C LEU A 24 13.95 0.06 -0.33
N TYR A 25 13.99 -1.22 0.04
CA TYR A 25 13.12 -1.79 1.08
C TYR A 25 13.39 -1.15 2.45
N LEU A 26 14.65 -0.91 2.81
CA LEU A 26 15.02 -0.25 4.07
C LEU A 26 14.57 1.21 4.12
N MET A 27 14.70 1.96 3.01
CA MET A 27 14.23 3.34 2.93
C MET A 27 12.70 3.43 3.10
N VAL A 28 11.96 2.52 2.44
CA VAL A 28 10.49 2.49 2.53
C VAL A 28 10.06 2.04 3.92
N PHE A 29 10.75 1.05 4.51
CA PHE A 29 10.52 0.64 5.90
C PHE A 29 10.63 1.83 6.86
N GLY A 30 11.65 2.68 6.70
CA GLY A 30 11.78 3.92 7.47
C GLY A 30 10.58 4.87 7.31
N ILE A 31 10.13 5.09 6.07
CA ILE A 31 8.93 5.90 5.77
C ILE A 31 7.67 5.33 6.41
N LEU A 32 7.49 4.01 6.41
CA LEU A 32 6.31 3.37 6.99
C LEU A 32 6.31 3.43 8.52
N VAL A 33 7.47 3.24 9.15
CA VAL A 33 7.64 3.41 10.59
C VAL A 33 7.35 4.86 10.97
N PHE A 34 7.92 5.82 10.24
CA PHE A 34 7.65 7.25 10.43
C PHE A 34 6.17 7.58 10.30
N GLY A 35 5.50 7.09 9.26
CA GLY A 35 4.05 7.30 9.07
C GLY A 35 3.22 6.73 10.23
N THR A 36 3.62 5.58 10.79
CA THR A 36 2.93 4.95 11.92
C THR A 36 3.12 5.74 13.21
N ILE A 37 4.34 6.21 13.47
CA ILE A 37 4.65 7.08 14.61
C ILE A 37 3.85 8.38 14.49
N LEU A 38 3.82 8.98 13.30
CA LEU A 38 3.09 10.22 13.04
C LEU A 38 1.58 10.04 13.31
N THR A 39 0.96 8.96 12.84
CA THR A 39 -0.45 8.66 13.15
C THR A 39 -0.66 8.49 14.66
N SER A 40 0.23 7.78 15.36
CA SER A 40 0.12 7.59 16.81
C SER A 40 0.27 8.90 17.60
N ILE A 41 1.08 9.83 17.11
CA ILE A 41 1.26 11.15 17.73
C ILE A 41 0.04 12.02 17.48
N VAL A 42 -0.43 12.08 16.24
CA VAL A 42 -1.63 12.85 15.86
C VAL A 42 -2.86 12.37 16.65
N ALA A 43 -3.03 11.07 16.81
CA ALA A 43 -4.12 10.51 17.61
C ALA A 43 -4.10 10.94 19.08
N ARG A 44 -2.95 11.35 19.62
CA ARG A 44 -2.81 11.85 21.00
C ARG A 44 -3.03 13.36 21.13
N PHE A 45 -3.06 14.09 20.02
CA PHE A 45 -3.35 15.52 20.03
C PHE A 45 -4.83 15.74 19.72
N ASP A 46 -5.56 16.30 20.69
CA ASP A 46 -6.94 16.71 20.47
C ASP A 46 -6.97 17.98 19.62
N LEU A 47 -7.23 17.77 18.33
CA LEU A 47 -7.53 18.81 17.33
C LEU A 47 -9.01 19.22 17.35
N ASP A 48 -9.74 18.83 18.40
CA ASP A 48 -11.18 19.03 18.57
C ASP A 48 -11.59 20.51 18.74
N PHE A 49 -10.62 21.41 18.80
CA PHE A 49 -10.84 22.87 18.86
C PHE A 49 -11.33 23.46 17.52
N ILE A 50 -11.12 22.79 16.38
CA ILE A 50 -11.46 23.32 15.04
C ILE A 50 -12.81 22.78 14.53
N PHE A 51 -13.06 21.47 14.67
CA PHE A 51 -14.29 20.81 14.22
C PHE A 51 -14.43 19.44 14.90
N PRO A 52 -15.64 18.99 15.27
CA PRO A 52 -15.85 17.64 15.82
C PRO A 52 -15.35 16.58 14.83
N GLY A 53 -14.31 15.82 15.19
CA GLY A 53 -13.76 14.76 14.34
C GLY A 53 -12.61 15.18 13.41
N ALA A 54 -12.06 16.39 13.57
CA ALA A 54 -10.86 16.82 12.83
C ALA A 54 -9.66 15.87 13.01
N ASN A 55 -9.51 15.28 14.20
CA ASN A 55 -8.47 14.28 14.48
C ASN A 55 -8.63 13.04 13.58
N THR A 56 -9.87 12.53 13.42
CA THR A 56 -10.17 11.38 12.57
C THR A 56 -9.87 11.66 11.10
N LEU A 57 -10.25 12.83 10.59
CA LEU A 57 -9.95 13.22 9.21
C LEU A 57 -8.43 13.29 8.95
N LEU A 58 -7.68 13.88 9.89
CA LEU A 58 -6.23 13.97 9.77
C LEU A 58 -5.56 12.59 9.87
N ALA A 59 -6.03 11.73 10.78
CA ALA A 59 -5.55 10.35 10.90
C ALA A 59 -5.81 9.55 9.62
N LEU A 60 -7.00 9.70 9.01
CA LEU A 60 -7.33 9.08 7.72
C LEU A 60 -6.45 9.59 6.58
N LEU A 61 -6.17 10.90 6.52
CA LEU A 61 -5.30 11.48 5.51
C LEU A 61 -3.88 10.87 5.57
N ILE A 62 -3.30 10.80 6.77
CA ILE A 62 -1.98 10.20 6.99
C ILE A 62 -2.00 8.71 6.64
N ALA A 63 -3.06 7.99 7.01
CA ALA A 63 -3.24 6.59 6.66
C ALA A 63 -3.30 6.38 5.13
N PHE A 64 -4.02 7.23 4.39
CA PHE A 64 -4.09 7.20 2.93
C PHE A 64 -2.74 7.47 2.26
N THR A 65 -1.97 8.45 2.77
CA THR A 65 -0.61 8.71 2.28
C THR A 65 0.26 7.47 2.47
N LYS A 66 0.28 6.87 3.66
CA LYS A 66 1.03 5.64 3.94
C LYS A 66 0.61 4.49 3.02
N MET A 67 -0.69 4.27 2.85
CA MET A 67 -1.22 3.20 1.98
C MET A 67 -0.79 3.36 0.53
N THR A 68 -0.74 4.59 0.02
CA THR A 68 -0.25 4.88 -1.34
C THR A 68 1.23 4.48 -1.51
N PHE A 69 2.09 4.79 -0.52
CA PHE A 69 3.50 4.37 -0.56
C PHE A 69 3.66 2.84 -0.54
N VAL A 70 2.85 2.13 0.27
CA VAL A 70 2.84 0.66 0.28
C VAL A 70 2.41 0.12 -1.09
N ALA A 71 1.33 0.62 -1.68
CA ALA A 71 0.82 0.14 -2.95
C ALA A 71 1.81 0.40 -4.12
N LEU A 72 2.44 1.57 -4.17
CA LEU A 72 3.35 1.90 -5.27
C LEU A 72 4.69 1.15 -5.19
N ILE A 73 5.23 0.96 -3.98
CA ILE A 73 6.58 0.45 -3.80
C ILE A 73 6.61 -1.02 -3.35
N PHE A 74 5.87 -1.39 -2.29
CA PHE A 74 5.89 -2.78 -1.77
C PHE A 74 5.17 -3.76 -2.69
N MET A 75 4.05 -3.35 -3.28
CA MET A 75 3.39 -4.17 -4.31
C MET A 75 4.06 -4.04 -5.68
N HIS A 76 5.17 -3.30 -5.77
CA HIS A 76 5.96 -3.10 -6.99
C HIS A 76 5.12 -2.64 -8.20
N VAL A 77 3.95 -2.04 -7.96
CA VAL A 77 2.99 -1.63 -8.99
C VAL A 77 3.63 -0.66 -9.97
N LYS A 78 4.52 0.22 -9.49
CA LYS A 78 5.26 1.18 -10.34
C LYS A 78 6.22 0.50 -11.33
N TYR A 79 6.80 -0.64 -10.97
CA TYR A 79 7.82 -1.35 -11.76
C TYR A 79 7.23 -2.51 -12.57
N SER A 80 5.95 -2.79 -12.36
CA SER A 80 5.28 -3.94 -12.95
C SER A 80 4.65 -3.64 -14.31
N SER A 81 4.22 -4.70 -14.99
CA SER A 81 3.59 -4.58 -16.30
C SER A 81 2.28 -3.78 -16.25
N ARG A 82 1.87 -3.21 -17.38
CA ARG A 82 0.64 -2.40 -17.51
C ARG A 82 -0.62 -3.17 -17.06
N LEU A 83 -0.61 -4.50 -17.13
CA LEU A 83 -1.70 -5.36 -16.69
C LEU A 83 -1.92 -5.27 -15.17
N ILE A 84 -0.85 -5.22 -14.38
CA ILE A 84 -0.91 -5.12 -12.92
C ILE A 84 -1.39 -3.74 -12.47
N TRP A 85 -1.04 -2.70 -13.25
CA TRP A 85 -1.55 -1.36 -13.00
C TRP A 85 -3.07 -1.27 -13.24
N LEU A 86 -3.56 -1.91 -14.31
CA LEU A 86 -4.98 -1.95 -14.64
C LEU A 86 -5.80 -2.70 -13.58
N THR A 87 -5.31 -3.85 -13.10
CA THR A 87 -6.01 -4.61 -12.06
C THR A 87 -6.02 -3.89 -10.71
N ALA A 88 -4.95 -3.19 -10.35
CA ALA A 88 -4.90 -2.38 -9.14
C ALA A 88 -5.96 -1.26 -9.16
N ILE A 89 -6.08 -0.55 -10.28
CA ILE A 89 -7.10 0.50 -10.45
C ILE A 89 -8.50 -0.10 -10.47
N ALA A 90 -8.71 -1.22 -11.18
CA ALA A 90 -9.99 -1.90 -11.21
C ALA A 90 -10.44 -2.35 -9.81
N GLY A 91 -9.52 -2.87 -8.98
CA GLY A 91 -9.81 -3.23 -7.59
C GLY A 91 -10.18 -2.02 -6.73
N PHE A 92 -9.48 -0.90 -6.88
CA PHE A 92 -9.79 0.32 -6.13
C PHE A 92 -11.13 0.94 -6.57
N PHE A 93 -11.40 0.92 -7.88
CA PHE A 93 -12.68 1.35 -8.45
C PHE A 93 -13.83 0.47 -7.97
N TRP A 94 -13.64 -0.85 -7.95
CA TRP A 94 -14.61 -1.80 -7.43
C TRP A 94 -14.90 -1.57 -5.94
N LEU A 95 -13.86 -1.37 -5.13
CA LEU A 95 -13.99 -1.04 -3.71
C LEU A 95 -14.78 0.24 -3.50
N ALA A 96 -14.50 1.29 -4.28
CA ALA A 96 -15.20 2.56 -4.19
C ALA A 96 -16.71 2.41 -4.45
N ILE A 97 -17.10 1.59 -5.44
CA ILE A 97 -18.52 1.29 -5.72
C ILE A 97 -19.17 0.58 -4.54
N MET A 98 -18.53 -0.47 -4.02
CA MET A 98 -19.06 -1.21 -2.86
C MET A 98 -19.23 -0.29 -1.64
N PHE A 99 -18.28 0.61 -1.41
CA PHE A 99 -18.34 1.56 -0.31
C PHE A 99 -19.48 2.56 -0.48
N ALA A 100 -19.67 3.08 -1.70
CA ALA A 100 -20.77 4.00 -2.03
C ALA A 100 -22.14 3.34 -1.79
N PHE A 101 -22.34 2.12 -2.30
CA PHE A 101 -23.60 1.39 -2.09
C PHE A 101 -23.83 1.04 -0.61
N THR A 102 -22.78 0.65 0.12
CA THR A 102 -22.89 0.42 1.57
C THR A 102 -23.35 1.67 2.30
N MET A 103 -22.72 2.82 2.03
CA MET A 103 -23.12 4.09 2.65
C MET A 103 -24.54 4.50 2.28
N GLN A 104 -24.95 4.32 1.02
CA GLN A 104 -26.33 4.59 0.59
C GLN A 104 -27.36 3.72 1.34
N ASP A 105 -27.05 2.44 1.57
CA ASP A 105 -27.91 1.55 2.36
C ASP A 105 -28.05 2.05 3.81
N TYR A 106 -26.93 2.40 4.46
CA TYR A 106 -26.95 2.97 5.81
C TYR A 106 -27.72 4.29 5.91
N LEU A 107 -27.55 5.20 4.94
CA LEU A 107 -28.22 6.49 4.93
C LEU A 107 -29.72 6.37 4.64
N THR A 108 -30.12 5.38 3.83
CA THR A 108 -31.53 5.14 3.49
C THR A 108 -32.25 4.38 4.61
N ARG A 109 -31.52 3.75 5.53
CA ARG A 109 -32.09 3.04 6.66
C ARG A 109 -32.78 4.03 7.61
N ALA A 110 -34.10 4.12 7.50
CA ALA A 110 -34.92 4.88 8.44
C ALA A 110 -34.65 4.38 9.86
N PRO A 111 -34.36 5.27 10.84
CA PRO A 111 -34.26 4.85 12.23
C PRO A 111 -35.62 4.26 12.60
N GLY A 112 -35.62 2.97 12.93
CA GLY A 112 -36.84 2.22 13.18
C GLY A 112 -37.76 3.00 14.09
N VAL A 113 -38.95 3.33 13.59
CA VAL A 113 -40.11 3.70 14.39
C VAL A 113 -40.47 2.46 15.23
N PHE A 114 -39.72 2.27 16.31
CA PHE A 114 -40.07 1.42 17.44
C PHE A 114 -40.80 2.28 18.48
N ASN A 115 -41.77 3.06 18.01
CA ASN A 115 -42.69 3.78 18.87
C ASN A 115 -44.10 3.25 18.62
N ARG A 116 -44.35 2.00 19.05
CA ARG A 116 -45.50 1.47 19.80
C ARG A 116 -45.28 -0.03 20.03
#